data_AF-A0A968V253-F1
#
_entry.id   AF-A0A968V253-F1
#
_cell.length_a   1.000
_cell.length_b   1.000
_cell.length_c   1.000
_cell.angle_alpha   90.00
_cell.angle_beta   90.00
_cell.angle_gamma   90.00
#
_symmetry.space_group_name_H-M   'P 1'
#
loop_
_entity.id
_entity.type
_entity.pdbx_description
1 polymer ?
#
loop_
_entity_poly.entity_id
_entity_poly.type
_entity_poly.pdbx_seq_one_letter_code
_entity_poly.pdbx_strand_id
1 'polypeptide(L)'
;MSRKQKNVWLPSIRITGIAEKGRGVGRTEEGRVVFIEDVVPGDVVEVSAQKKKRDYLEGRAVAFQHYSLDRTPAFLRAFWYLWRL
;
A
#
# COMPACT_ATOMS: atom_id res chain seq x y z
N MET A 1 -20.99 -23.78 5.05
CA MET A 1 -19.65 -23.90 4.42
C MET A 1 -19.13 -22.51 4.13
N SER A 2 -18.00 -22.10 4.74
CA SER A 2 -17.44 -20.77 4.52
C SER A 2 -16.87 -20.69 3.10
N ARG A 3 -17.41 -19.78 2.28
CA ARG A 3 -16.91 -19.55 0.91
C ARG A 3 -15.52 -18.94 1.04
N LYS A 4 -14.47 -19.75 0.87
CA LYS A 4 -13.08 -19.30 0.81
C LYS A 4 -13.02 -18.15 -0.21
N GLN A 5 -12.82 -16.93 0.28
CA GLN A 5 -12.70 -15.76 -0.59
C GLN A 5 -11.43 -15.97 -1.42
N LYS A 6 -11.56 -16.01 -2.76
CA LYS A 6 -10.40 -16.01 -3.64
C LYS A 6 -9.68 -14.68 -3.45
N ASN A 7 -8.45 -14.70 -2.96
CA ASN A 7 -7.58 -13.52 -3.00
C ASN A 7 -7.45 -13.08 -4.45
N VAL A 8 -7.78 -11.82 -4.72
CA VAL A 8 -7.56 -11.22 -6.04
C VAL A 8 -6.17 -10.59 -6.01
N TRP A 9 -5.31 -11.03 -6.92
CA TRP A 9 -3.96 -10.52 -7.09
C TRP A 9 -3.95 -9.44 -8.16
N LEU A 10 -3.33 -8.31 -7.85
CA LEU A 10 -3.14 -7.19 -8.75
C LEU A 10 -1.62 -7.02 -8.96
N PRO A 11 -1.10 -7.40 -10.13
CA PRO A 11 0.34 -7.59 -10.33
C PRO A 11 1.15 -6.30 -10.27
N SER A 12 0.57 -5.17 -10.71
CA SER A 12 1.24 -3.88 -10.69
C SER A 12 0.25 -2.75 -10.52
N ILE A 13 0.35 -2.04 -9.40
CA ILE A 13 -0.43 -0.83 -9.12
C ILE A 13 0.54 0.31 -8.85
N ARG A 14 0.46 1.35 -9.67
CA ARG A 14 1.14 2.62 -9.43
C ARG A 14 0.35 3.43 -8.42
N ILE A 15 1.02 3.86 -7.36
CA ILE A 15 0.43 4.73 -6.35
C ILE A 15 0.52 6.18 -6.82
N THR A 16 -0.65 6.82 -6.94
CA THR A 16 -0.77 8.17 -7.48
C THR A 16 -1.01 9.23 -6.41
N GLY A 17 -1.40 8.82 -5.20
CA GLY A 17 -1.77 9.75 -4.14
C GLY A 17 -1.98 9.07 -2.80
N ILE A 18 -2.38 9.88 -1.82
CA ILE A 18 -2.80 9.45 -0.49
C ILE A 18 -4.28 9.79 -0.31
N ALA A 19 -5.01 8.86 0.29
CA ALA A 19 -6.41 8.97 0.65
C ALA A 19 -6.57 9.11 2.18
N GLU A 20 -7.79 8.97 2.66
CA GLU A 20 -8.11 9.03 4.08
C GLU A 20 -7.31 8.00 4.90
N LYS A 21 -6.98 8.36 6.15
CA LYS A 21 -6.20 7.53 7.08
C LYS A 21 -4.78 7.17 6.58
N GLY A 22 -4.22 7.96 5.65
CA GLY A 22 -2.85 7.76 5.17
C GLY A 22 -2.67 6.56 4.25
N ARG A 23 -3.76 6.03 3.68
CA ARG A 23 -3.70 4.94 2.72
C ARG A 23 -3.28 5.46 1.36
N GLY A 24 -2.41 4.76 0.65
CA GLY A 24 -2.13 5.08 -0.74
C GLY A 24 -3.31 4.72 -1.64
N VAL A 25 -3.45 5.48 -2.73
CA VAL A 25 -4.45 5.23 -3.77
C VAL A 25 -3.78 4.98 -5.11
N GLY A 26 -4.27 3.96 -5.80
CA GLY A 26 -3.92 3.65 -7.18
C GLY A 26 -5.14 3.19 -7.96
N ARG A 27 -4.93 2.88 -9.24
CA ARG A 27 -5.97 2.34 -10.13
C ARG A 27 -5.47 1.09 -10.83
N THR A 28 -6.37 0.14 -11.04
CA THR A 28 -6.12 -1.01 -11.94
C THR A 28 -6.14 -0.57 -13.39
N GLU A 29 -5.69 -1.42 -14.32
CA GLU A 29 -5.79 -1.19 -15.77
C GLU A 29 -7.25 -0.99 -16.21
N GLU A 30 -8.20 -1.64 -15.54
CA GLU A 30 -9.65 -1.48 -15.73
C GLU A 30 -10.21 -0.17 -15.13
N GLY A 31 -9.36 0.68 -14.52
CA GLY A 31 -9.76 1.95 -13.92
C GLY A 31 -10.38 1.86 -12.52
N ARG A 32 -10.43 0.67 -11.89
CA ARG A 32 -10.99 0.52 -10.54
C ARG A 32 -10.03 1.07 -9.49
N VAL A 33 -10.56 1.82 -8.52
CA VAL A 33 -9.77 2.41 -7.44
C VAL A 33 -9.35 1.34 -6.44
N VAL A 34 -8.08 1.37 -6.02
CA VAL A 34 -7.50 0.45 -5.05
C VAL A 34 -6.85 1.26 -3.93
N PHE A 35 -7.27 0.99 -2.69
CA PHE A 35 -6.68 1.57 -1.49
C PHE A 35 -5.72 0.59 -0.82
N ILE A 36 -4.51 1.05 -0.56
CA ILE A 36 -3.38 0.21 -0.16
C ILE A 36 -2.72 0.81 1.09
N GLU A 37 -2.43 -0.01 2.08
CA GLU A 37 -1.72 0.41 3.31
C GLU A 37 -0.20 0.42 3.06
N ASP A 38 0.55 1.24 3.82
CA ASP A 38 2.03 1.28 3.84
C ASP A 38 2.73 1.63 2.51
N VAL A 39 2.04 2.41 1.67
CA VAL A 39 2.56 2.88 0.37
C VAL A 39 2.36 4.37 0.19
N VAL A 40 3.23 4.98 -0.61
CA VAL A 40 3.29 6.43 -0.87
C VAL A 40 3.28 6.71 -2.38
N PRO A 41 2.93 7.95 -2.80
CA PRO A 41 2.93 8.31 -4.22
C PRO A 41 4.30 8.07 -4.85
N GLY A 42 4.31 7.48 -6.05
CA GLY A 42 5.53 7.09 -6.77
C GLY A 42 5.96 5.63 -6.58
N ASP A 43 5.38 4.92 -5.62
CA ASP A 43 5.58 3.47 -5.50
C ASP A 43 4.88 2.72 -6.66
N VAL A 44 5.46 1.57 -7.03
CA VAL A 44 4.83 0.57 -7.90
C VAL A 44 4.87 -0.76 -7.16
N VAL A 45 3.68 -1.31 -6.85
CA VAL A 45 3.53 -2.46 -5.95
C VAL A 45 2.63 -3.54 -6.53
N GLU A 46 2.92 -4.78 -6.15
CA GLU A 46 1.99 -5.90 -6.28
C GLU A 46 1.05 -5.91 -5.08
N VAL A 47 -0.25 -6.05 -5.31
CA VAL A 47 -1.28 -5.92 -4.28
C VAL A 47 -2.12 -7.19 -4.17
N SER A 48 -2.25 -7.69 -2.95
CA SER A 48 -3.23 -8.72 -2.59
C SER A 48 -4.50 -8.03 -2.08
N ALA A 49 -5.57 -8.10 -2.86
CA ALA A 49 -6.86 -7.51 -2.47
C ALA A 49 -7.53 -8.37 -1.41
N GLN A 50 -7.78 -7.76 -0.25
CA GLN A 50 -8.39 -8.38 0.92
C GLN A 50 -9.90 -8.18 0.97
N LYS A 51 -10.39 -7.05 0.47
CA LYS A 51 -11.82 -6.74 0.41
C LYS A 51 -12.17 -6.17 -0.95
N LYS A 52 -13.20 -6.72 -1.57
CA LYS A 52 -13.81 -6.18 -2.78
C LYS A 52 -15.11 -5.48 -2.42
N LYS A 53 -15.16 -4.17 -2.65
CA LYS A 53 -16.40 -3.38 -2.61
C LYS A 53 -16.90 -3.17 -4.04
N ARG A 54 -18.10 -2.58 -4.15
CA ARG A 54 -18.72 -2.25 -5.44
C ARG A 54 -17.82 -1.31 -6.23
N ASP A 55 -17.43 -0.20 -5.59
CA ASP A 55 -16.78 0.92 -6.28
C ASP A 55 -15.24 0.87 -6.19
N TYR A 56 -14.70 0.18 -5.18
CA TYR A 56 -13.27 0.13 -4.94
C TYR A 56 -12.79 -1.21 -4.36
N LEU A 57 -11.47 -1.37 -4.33
CA LEU A 57 -10.77 -2.51 -3.73
C LEU A 57 -9.94 -2.02 -2.55
N GLU A 58 -9.82 -2.87 -1.53
CA GLU A 58 -8.88 -2.68 -0.43
C GLU A 58 -7.89 -3.84 -0.44
N GLY A 59 -6.59 -3.51 -0.34
CA GLY A 59 -5.54 -4.51 -0.33
C GLY A 59 -4.30 -4.06 0.42
N ARG A 60 -3.31 -4.94 0.44
CA ARG A 60 -1.97 -4.68 0.98
C ARG A 60 -0.91 -4.95 -0.08
N ALA A 61 0.15 -4.15 -0.05
CA ALA A 61 1.32 -4.39 -0.86
C ALA A 61 2.00 -5.70 -0.40
N VAL A 62 2.26 -6.60 -1.36
CA VAL A 62 2.98 -7.86 -1.13
C VAL A 62 4.44 -7.73 -1.57
N ALA A 63 4.67 -7.00 -2.65
CA ALA A 63 6.01 -6.74 -3.17
C ALA A 63 6.10 -5.32 -3.75
N PHE A 64 7.28 -4.72 -3.62
CA PHE A 64 7.62 -3.43 -4.22
C PHE A 64 8.45 -3.67 -5.48
N GLN A 65 7.92 -3.29 -6.63
CA GLN A 65 8.67 -3.26 -7.89
C GLN A 65 9.51 -1.99 -7.99
N HIS A 66 8.98 -0.88 -7.48
CA HIS A 66 9.67 0.40 -7.44
C HIS A 66 9.27 1.14 -6.16
N TYR A 67 10.27 1.64 -5.43
CA TYR A 67 10.07 2.52 -4.29
C TYR A 67 10.05 3.97 -4.75
N SER A 68 9.18 4.78 -4.16
CA SER A 68 9.18 6.23 -4.35
C SER A 68 10.49 6.84 -3.83
N LEU A 69 10.97 7.86 -4.54
CA LEU A 69 12.17 8.62 -4.17
C LEU A 69 11.97 9.44 -2.88
N ASP A 70 10.72 9.79 -2.57
CA ASP A 70 10.36 10.58 -1.39
C ASP A 70 10.30 9.74 -0.10
N ARG A 71 10.58 8.43 -0.18
CA ARG A 71 10.62 7.57 1.01
C ARG A 71 11.83 7.91 1.86
N THR A 72 11.58 8.39 3.07
CA THR A 72 12.62 8.55 4.09
C THR A 72 12.68 7.32 5.00
N PRO A 73 13.86 6.87 5.42
CA PRO A 73 13.96 5.86 6.47
C PRO A 73 13.27 6.35 7.75
N ALA A 74 12.63 5.44 8.49
CA ALA A 74 12.06 5.77 9.78
C ALA A 74 13.12 6.42 10.69
N PHE A 75 12.74 7.48 11.41
CA PHE A 75 13.62 8.37 12.18
C PHE A 75 14.43 7.69 13.31
N LEU A 76 14.20 6.41 13.59
CA LEU A 76 14.70 5.75 14.79
C LEU A 76 16.12 5.18 14.64
N ARG A 77 17.13 5.99 14.97
CA ARG A 77 18.41 5.50 15.54
C ARG A 77 18.99 6.34 16.70
N ALA A 78 18.70 7.63 16.82
CA ALA A 78 19.41 8.50 17.77
C ALA A 78 18.72 8.70 19.15
N PHE A 79 17.43 8.38 19.29
CA PHE A 79 16.63 8.80 20.45
C PHE A 79 17.03 8.12 21.79
N TRP A 80 17.71 6.97 21.76
CA TRP A 80 18.06 6.22 22.97
C TRP A 80 19.44 6.53 23.57
N TYR A 81 20.33 7.23 22.86
CA TYR A 81 21.68 7.50 23.37
C TYR A 81 21.75 8.68 24.37
N LEU A 82 20.68 9.46 24.52
CA LEU A 82 20.62 10.67 25.36
C LEU A 82 19.96 10.47 26.73
N TRP A 83 19.60 9.25 27.11
CA TRP A 83 19.01 8.91 28.42
C TRP A 83 19.88 7.93 29.24
N ARG A 84 21.18 7.85 28.92
CA ARG A 84 22.19 7.05 29.64
C ARG A 84 23.38 7.91 30.12
N LEU A 85 23.10 9.17 30.44
CA LEU A 85 23.94 10.07 31.24
C LEU A 85 23.06 10.62 32.36
#